data_AF-A0A430UZS7-F1
#
_entry.id   AF-A0A430UZS7-F1
#
_cell.length_a   1.000
_cell.length_b   1.000
_cell.length_c   1.000
_cell.angle_alpha   90.00
_cell.angle_beta   90.00
_cell.angle_gamma   90.00
#
_symmetry.space_group_name_H-M   'P 1'
#
loop_
_entity.id
_entity.type
_entity.pdbx_description
1 polymer ?
#
loop_
_entity_poly.entity_id
_entity_poly.type
_entity_poly.pdbx_seq_one_letter_code
_entity_poly.pdbx_strand_id
1 'polypeptide(L)' 'MLPNREHPLYYLDAETLLVAIYIWVDDELKALQAQGFK' A
#
# COMPACT_ATOMS: atom_id res chain seq x y z
N MET A 1 -14.30 -9.01 28.89
CA MET A 1 -13.55 -8.11 27.99
C MET A 1 -12.63 -8.99 27.16
N LEU A 2 -12.86 -9.10 25.84
CA LEU A 2 -11.95 -9.84 24.97
C LEU A 2 -10.61 -9.08 24.96
N PRO A 3 -9.47 -9.75 25.23
CA PRO A 3 -8.17 -9.11 25.09
C PRO A 3 -8.04 -8.72 23.63
N ASN A 4 -7.88 -7.42 23.41
CA ASN A 4 -7.59 -6.81 22.14
C ASN A 4 -6.52 -7.67 21.47
N ARG A 5 -6.87 -8.37 20.39
CA ARG A 5 -5.89 -9.07 19.56
C ARG A 5 -5.01 -7.98 18.98
N GLU A 6 -3.95 -7.64 19.70
CA GLU A 6 -2.89 -6.76 19.24
C GLU A 6 -2.20 -7.50 18.11
N HIS A 7 -2.75 -7.35 16.90
CA HIS A 7 -2.09 -7.81 15.69
C HIS A 7 -0.75 -7.07 15.62
N PRO A 8 0.39 -7.79 15.57
CA PRO A 8 1.72 -7.18 15.56
C PRO A 8 2.04 -6.37 14.29
N LEU A 9 1.07 -6.19 13.39
CA LEU A 9 1.21 -5.46 12.13
C LEU A 9 0.70 -4.00 12.21
N TYR A 10 0.04 -3.57 13.29
CA TYR A 10 -0.41 -2.18 13.45
C TYR A 10 0.73 -1.18 13.72
N TYR A 11 1.97 -1.64 13.80
CA TYR A 11 3.16 -0.78 13.93
C TYR A 11 3.80 -0.45 12.57
N LEU A 12 3.18 -0.83 11.46
CA LEU A 12 3.48 -0.18 10.19
C LEU A 12 2.66 1.10 10.16
N ASP A 13 3.36 2.22 10.32
CA ASP A 13 2.78 3.55 10.26
C ASP A 13 1.79 3.65 9.08
N ALA A 14 0.55 4.01 9.38
CA ALA A 14 -0.54 3.99 8.41
C ALA A 14 -0.22 4.91 7.22
N GLU A 15 0.56 5.98 7.45
CA GLU A 15 1.05 6.85 6.40
C GLU A 15 2.09 6.13 5.52
N THR A 16 3.02 5.39 6.11
CA THR A 16 3.99 4.54 5.40
C THR A 16 3.30 3.48 4.55
N LEU A 17 2.26 2.82 5.07
CA LEU A 17 1.47 1.85 4.30
C LEU A 17 0.78 2.54 3.11
N LEU A 18 0.20 3.72 3.34
CA LEU A 18 -0.47 4.49 2.30
C LEU A 18 0.51 4.94 1.21
N VAL A 19 1.71 5.40 1.59
CA VAL A 19 2.78 5.79 0.66
C VAL A 19 3.26 4.60 -0.15
N ALA A 20 3.46 3.43 0.47
CA ALA A 20 3.85 2.22 -0.22
C ALA A 20 2.81 1.79 -1.27
N ILE A 21 1.51 1.90 -0.94
CA ILE A 21 0.43 1.62 -1.88
C ILE A 21 0.44 2.63 -3.03
N TYR A 22 0.61 3.92 -2.75
CA TYR A 22 0.64 4.95 -3.79
C TYR A 22 1.79 4.75 -4.78
N ILE A 23 2.98 4.42 -4.27
CA ILE A 23 4.15 4.12 -5.12
C ILE A 23 3.90 2.90 -5.99
N TRP A 24 3.34 1.82 -5.42
CA TRP A 24 3.06 0.60 -6.17
C TRP A 24 2.05 0.85 -7.30
N VAL A 25 0.97 1.57 -7.02
CA VAL A 25 -0.06 1.91 -8.02
C VAL A 25 0.49 2.85 -9.11
N ASP A 26 1.32 3.83 -8.74
CA ASP A 26 1.96 4.74 -9.70
C ASP A 26 2.94 4.01 -10.63
N ASP A 27 3.73 3.07 -10.10
CA ASP A 27 4.66 2.27 -10.91
C ASP A 27 3.93 1.33 -11.87
N GLU A 28 2.84 0.70 -11.41
CA GLU A 28 1.99 -0.14 -12.25
C GLU A 28 1.29 0.67 -13.34
N LEU A 29 0.77 1.87 -13.02
CA LEU A 29 0.18 2.76 -14.01
C LEU A 29 1.20 3.21 -15.06
N LYS A 30 2.43 3.54 -14.64
CA LYS A 30 3.53 3.85 -15.56
C LYS A 30 3.88 2.67 -16.45
N ALA A 31 3.90 1.46 -15.90
CA ALA A 31 4.16 0.25 -16.67
C ALA A 31 3.04 -0.02 -17.70
N LEU A 32 1.78 0.24 -17.36
CA LEU A 32 0.65 0.14 -18.29
C LEU A 32 0.69 1.21 -19.38
N GLN A 33 1.03 2.45 -19.03
CA GLN A 33 1.22 3.54 -19.99
C GLN A 33 2.39 3.26 -20.94
N ALA A 34 3.50 2.69 -20.42
CA ALA A 34 4.64 2.28 -21.24
C ALA A 34 4.30 1.13 -22.21
N GLN A 35 3.34 0.28 -21.86
CA GLN A 35 2.78 -0.75 -22.75
C GLN A 35 1.84 -0.17 -23.82
N GLY A 36 1.60 1.14 -23.83
CA GLY A 36 0.78 1.81 -24.83
C GLY A 36 -0.72 1.68 -24.59
N PHE A 37 -1.14 1.18 -23.42
CA PHE A 37 -2.53 1.29 -22.98
C PHE A 37 -2.83 2.76 -22.66
N LYS A 38 -3.79 3.35 -23.38
CA LYS A 38 -4.18 4.76 -23.30
C LYS A 38 -5.66 4.87 -22.95
#